data_AF-A0A0Q0CCG4-F1
#
_entry.id   AF-A0A0Q0CCG4-F1
#
_cell.length_a   1.000
_cell.length_b   1.000
_cell.length_c   1.000
_cell.angle_alpha   90.00
_cell.angle_beta   90.00
_cell.angle_gamma   90.00
#
_symmetry.space_group_name_H-M   'P 1'
#
loop_
_entity.id
_entity.type
_entity.pdbx_description
1 polymer ?
#
loop_
_entity_poly.entity_id
_entity_poly.type
_entity_poly.pdbx_seq_one_letter_code
_entity_poly.pdbx_strand_id
1 'polypeptide(L)'
;MGIKVKLAAIAKDEGAYIPQWIYHHLSFGFDEIEIWLNNTVDVSETMLTALVEHYGSDVIKFRNADVFLKQCLEEDLPFQQRAYSKIYFETLLESTCSHIIFLDLDEFWTPRNFKTSIKDYILESASFDAISFQWAIDSPDRLRHVFSPPFSNINIVQKNRHLKTLVKITTQMEELSIHNHLIYEGLYLLDNKIVFSEDDEETQKKSLAPLTFFEETKASLNDDAFILHQINRSSIEYMSSLLRGRGHKNDDNIFKVNRAGYLADLDSGPGIPFKIDARLLENYDSGFEDFLHNTGIRTLLSEARQFIFERFYKAVALIRSNPELLSRYREQLKGVKINDLISDSLKMESVFLSVDVLLLTEHNRSIQVEGWTFDALSSTKPEISVFYSGSADIHIHIGYVYRSDVLELYPDADSDAGFVMTLTKSTSESFYSSEQIKLLLTYASTHKEITFNLSDLKILP
;
A
#
# COMPACT_ATOMS: atom_id res chain seq x y z
N MET A 1 9.30 -31.12 -23.21
CA MET A 1 10.20 -30.34 -22.32
C MET A 1 9.63 -30.43 -20.92
N GLY A 2 10.46 -30.55 -19.88
CA GLY A 2 9.98 -30.48 -18.49
C GLY A 2 9.42 -29.09 -18.18
N ILE A 3 8.66 -28.95 -17.10
CA ILE A 3 8.17 -27.64 -16.67
C ILE A 3 9.35 -26.82 -16.17
N LYS A 4 9.59 -25.69 -16.85
CA LYS A 4 10.48 -24.60 -16.43
C LYS A 4 9.70 -23.28 -16.45
N VAL A 5 9.72 -22.54 -15.35
CA VAL A 5 8.91 -21.32 -15.15
C VAL A 5 9.82 -20.09 -15.05
N LYS A 6 9.59 -19.12 -15.93
CA LYS A 6 10.21 -17.79 -15.87
C LYS A 6 9.32 -16.82 -15.09
N LEU A 7 9.95 -16.03 -14.23
CA LEU A 7 9.38 -14.84 -13.63
C LEU A 7 10.08 -13.63 -14.19
N ALA A 8 9.33 -12.61 -14.58
CA ALA A 8 9.92 -11.37 -15.09
C ALA A 8 9.31 -10.13 -14.45
N ALA A 9 10.12 -9.08 -14.31
CA ALA A 9 9.72 -7.82 -13.69
C ALA A 9 10.43 -6.62 -14.32
N ILE A 10 9.85 -5.43 -14.12
CA ILE A 10 10.53 -4.16 -14.35
C ILE A 10 10.68 -3.45 -13.01
N ALA A 11 11.85 -2.88 -12.77
CA ALA A 11 12.17 -2.21 -11.52
C ALA A 11 12.81 -0.84 -11.74
N LYS A 12 12.51 0.07 -10.81
CA LYS A 12 13.17 1.37 -10.67
C LYS A 12 13.39 1.64 -9.19
N ASP A 13 14.63 1.76 -8.75
CA ASP A 13 14.98 2.08 -7.37
C ASP A 13 14.29 1.14 -6.34
N GLU A 14 14.35 -0.17 -6.59
CA GLU A 14 13.72 -1.22 -5.78
C GLU A 14 14.76 -2.07 -5.03
N GLY A 15 15.99 -1.60 -4.88
CA GLY A 15 17.10 -2.40 -4.33
C GLY A 15 16.79 -2.99 -2.96
N ALA A 16 16.05 -2.26 -2.12
CA ALA A 16 15.67 -2.71 -0.78
C ALA A 16 14.76 -3.95 -0.77
N TYR A 17 14.15 -4.29 -1.90
CA TYR A 17 13.12 -5.33 -2.03
C TYR A 17 13.52 -6.47 -2.96
N ILE A 18 14.45 -6.23 -3.89
CA ILE A 18 14.98 -7.24 -4.83
C ILE A 18 15.40 -8.55 -4.12
N PRO A 19 16.19 -8.52 -3.02
CA PRO A 19 16.62 -9.76 -2.34
C PRO A 19 15.46 -10.64 -1.87
N GLN A 20 14.48 -10.04 -1.20
CA GLN A 20 13.35 -10.75 -0.64
C GLN A 20 12.45 -11.32 -1.75
N TRP A 21 12.26 -10.55 -2.82
CA TRP A 21 11.46 -10.95 -3.97
C TRP A 21 12.11 -12.11 -4.74
N ILE A 22 13.43 -12.06 -4.99
CA ILE A 22 14.17 -13.15 -5.63
C ILE A 22 14.13 -14.41 -4.76
N TYR A 23 14.48 -14.29 -3.47
CA TYR A 23 14.49 -15.41 -2.56
C TYR A 23 13.13 -16.11 -2.50
N HIS A 24 12.05 -15.34 -2.38
CA HIS A 24 10.70 -15.87 -2.32
C HIS A 24 10.39 -16.77 -3.53
N HIS A 25 10.57 -16.23 -4.74
CA HIS A 25 10.17 -16.95 -5.94
C HIS A 25 11.10 -18.14 -6.23
N LEU A 26 12.40 -18.04 -5.96
CA LEU A 26 13.27 -19.22 -6.03
C LEU A 26 12.84 -20.31 -5.04
N SER A 27 12.46 -19.93 -3.81
CA SER A 27 11.99 -20.86 -2.77
C SER A 27 10.68 -21.55 -3.14
N PHE A 28 9.82 -20.88 -3.92
CA PHE A 28 8.58 -21.44 -4.46
C PHE A 28 8.74 -22.08 -5.85
N GLY A 29 9.98 -22.31 -6.30
CA GLY A 29 10.29 -23.19 -7.42
C GLY A 29 10.30 -22.55 -8.79
N PHE A 30 10.35 -21.22 -8.88
CA PHE A 30 10.66 -20.54 -10.14
C PHE A 30 12.10 -20.85 -10.56
N ASP A 31 12.30 -21.10 -11.85
CA ASP A 31 13.59 -21.58 -12.37
C ASP A 31 14.45 -20.46 -12.96
N GLU A 32 13.81 -19.39 -13.44
CA GLU A 32 14.49 -18.27 -14.08
C GLU A 32 13.81 -16.96 -13.67
N ILE A 33 14.60 -15.99 -13.24
CA ILE A 33 14.14 -14.65 -12.84
C ILE A 33 14.83 -13.61 -13.71
N GLU A 34 14.05 -12.76 -14.38
CA GLU A 34 14.54 -11.70 -15.26
C GLU A 34 14.03 -10.32 -14.83
N ILE A 35 14.94 -9.40 -14.47
CA ILE A 35 14.57 -8.04 -14.02
C ILE A 35 15.12 -7.00 -14.98
N TRP A 36 14.26 -6.16 -15.54
CA TRP A 36 14.67 -5.02 -16.35
C TRP A 36 14.68 -3.76 -15.49
N LEU A 37 15.85 -3.13 -15.36
CA LEU A 37 16.01 -1.88 -14.63
C LEU A 37 15.75 -0.69 -15.53
N ASN A 38 15.06 0.33 -15.02
CA ASN A 38 14.87 1.59 -15.74
C ASN A 38 15.00 2.80 -14.82
N ASN A 39 15.69 3.85 -15.28
CA ASN A 39 15.99 5.09 -14.57
C ASN A 39 16.38 4.86 -13.11
N THR A 40 17.20 3.83 -12.87
CA THR A 40 17.59 3.39 -11.54
C THR A 40 18.83 4.15 -11.08
N VAL A 41 18.78 4.68 -9.86
CA VAL A 41 19.84 5.48 -9.25
C VAL A 41 20.28 4.95 -7.88
N ASP A 42 19.59 3.96 -7.35
CA ASP A 42 20.03 3.22 -6.15
C ASP A 42 21.00 2.08 -6.50
N VAL A 43 21.33 1.24 -5.52
CA VAL A 43 22.28 0.13 -5.67
C VAL A 43 21.68 -1.14 -6.31
N SER A 44 20.50 -1.07 -6.95
CA SER A 44 19.84 -2.25 -7.53
C SER A 44 20.70 -2.95 -8.59
N GLU A 45 21.41 -2.21 -9.44
CA GLU A 45 22.25 -2.80 -10.50
C GLU A 45 23.43 -3.58 -9.91
N THR A 46 24.13 -3.00 -8.94
CA THR A 46 25.24 -3.66 -8.21
C THR A 46 24.75 -4.91 -7.48
N MET A 47 23.56 -4.82 -6.87
CA MET A 47 22.95 -5.94 -6.16
C MET A 47 22.53 -7.08 -7.08
N LEU A 48 21.94 -6.78 -8.25
CA LEU A 48 21.63 -7.80 -9.24
C LEU A 48 22.89 -8.41 -9.83
N THR A 49 23.96 -7.63 -10.03
CA THR A 49 25.26 -8.13 -10.47
C THR A 49 25.80 -9.20 -9.51
N ALA A 50 25.84 -8.90 -8.21
CA ALA A 50 26.29 -9.85 -7.19
C ALA A 50 25.43 -11.12 -7.14
N LEU A 51 24.11 -10.99 -7.33
CA LEU A 51 23.19 -12.13 -7.37
C LEU A 51 23.39 -12.99 -8.62
N VAL A 52 23.63 -12.40 -9.79
CA VAL A 52 23.97 -13.13 -11.02
C VAL A 52 25.31 -13.85 -10.89
N GLU A 53 26.33 -13.22 -10.29
CA GLU A 53 27.61 -13.87 -10.02
C GLU A 53 27.48 -15.10 -9.12
N HIS A 54 26.57 -15.06 -8.14
CA HIS A 54 26.32 -16.17 -7.22
C HIS A 54 25.49 -17.30 -7.84
N TYR A 55 24.37 -16.99 -8.50
CA TYR A 55 23.41 -17.98 -9.01
C TYR A 55 23.64 -18.39 -10.47
N GLY A 56 24.39 -17.60 -11.23
CA GLY A 56 24.58 -17.75 -12.66
C GLY A 56 23.45 -17.13 -13.49
N SER A 57 23.79 -16.78 -14.73
CA SER A 57 22.90 -16.13 -15.69
C SER A 57 21.74 -17.00 -16.18
N ASP A 58 21.76 -18.29 -15.90
CA ASP A 58 20.67 -19.21 -16.25
C ASP A 58 19.52 -19.17 -15.24
N VAL A 59 19.77 -18.64 -14.04
CA VAL A 59 18.81 -18.53 -12.93
C VAL A 59 18.38 -17.09 -12.73
N ILE A 60 19.33 -16.15 -12.72
CA ILE A 60 19.04 -14.72 -12.55
C ILE A 60 19.59 -13.97 -13.74
N LYS A 61 18.76 -13.12 -14.35
CA LYS A 61 19.11 -12.23 -15.46
C LYS A 61 18.65 -10.83 -15.13
N PHE A 62 19.42 -9.83 -15.57
CA PHE A 62 18.93 -8.46 -15.56
C PHE A 62 19.44 -7.68 -16.76
N ARG A 63 18.73 -6.60 -17.08
CA ARG A 63 19.05 -5.70 -18.20
C ARG A 63 18.82 -4.26 -17.78
N ASN A 64 19.76 -3.37 -18.08
CA ASN A 64 19.47 -1.93 -18.08
C ASN A 64 18.65 -1.60 -19.34
N ALA A 65 17.44 -1.08 -19.14
CA ALA A 65 16.48 -0.79 -20.18
C ALA A 65 16.34 0.71 -20.48
N ASP A 66 17.28 1.57 -20.05
CA ASP A 66 17.16 3.03 -20.19
C ASP A 66 17.13 3.50 -21.64
N VAL A 67 17.95 2.88 -22.50
CA VAL A 67 17.94 3.16 -23.94
C VAL A 67 16.58 2.81 -24.55
N PHE A 68 16.02 1.66 -24.17
CA PHE A 68 14.72 1.21 -24.66
C PHE A 68 13.56 2.04 -24.11
N LEU A 69 13.66 2.46 -22.84
CA LEU A 69 12.74 3.39 -22.22
C LEU A 69 12.74 4.71 -22.98
N LYS A 70 13.91 5.30 -23.22
CA LYS A 70 14.04 6.55 -23.96
C LYS A 70 13.39 6.45 -25.33
N GLN A 71 13.66 5.37 -26.07
CA GLN A 71 13.02 5.13 -27.36
C GLN A 71 11.49 5.07 -27.24
N CYS A 72 10.97 4.32 -26.27
CA CYS A 72 9.52 4.24 -26.05
C CYS A 72 8.92 5.61 -25.74
N LEU A 73 9.58 6.44 -24.92
CA LEU A 73 9.08 7.77 -24.58
C LEU A 73 9.11 8.74 -25.79
N GLU A 74 10.15 8.67 -26.62
CA GLU A 74 10.27 9.48 -27.86
C GLU A 74 9.23 9.10 -28.91
N GLU A 75 8.82 7.83 -28.94
CA GLU A 75 7.82 7.28 -29.88
C GLU A 75 6.39 7.22 -29.29
N ASP A 76 6.17 7.73 -28.08
CA ASP A 76 4.90 7.66 -27.33
C ASP A 76 4.34 6.22 -27.19
N LEU A 77 5.23 5.27 -26.91
CA LEU A 77 4.91 3.86 -26.74
C LEU A 77 4.82 3.45 -25.26
N PRO A 78 3.92 2.51 -24.89
CA PRO A 78 3.77 2.04 -23.51
C PRO A 78 4.95 1.15 -23.10
N PHE A 79 6.01 1.75 -22.54
CA PHE A 79 7.27 1.07 -22.18
C PHE A 79 7.08 -0.27 -21.46
N GLN A 80 6.25 -0.31 -20.41
CA GLN A 80 6.05 -1.52 -19.59
C GLN A 80 5.52 -2.69 -20.45
N GLN A 81 4.49 -2.43 -21.26
CA GLN A 81 3.90 -3.41 -22.16
C GLN A 81 4.91 -3.86 -23.22
N ARG A 82 5.68 -2.92 -23.79
CA ARG A 82 6.71 -3.21 -24.80
C ARG A 82 7.87 -4.02 -24.24
N ALA A 83 8.30 -3.75 -23.01
CA ALA A 83 9.36 -4.50 -22.34
C ALA A 83 8.91 -5.94 -22.03
N TYR A 84 7.72 -6.13 -21.44
CA TYR A 84 7.17 -7.48 -21.23
C TYR A 84 6.97 -8.24 -22.54
N SER A 85 6.54 -7.56 -23.60
CA SER A 85 6.46 -8.16 -24.94
C SER A 85 7.81 -8.67 -25.43
N LYS A 86 8.85 -7.86 -25.27
CA LYS A 86 10.20 -8.21 -25.69
C LYS A 86 10.76 -9.39 -24.88
N ILE A 87 10.55 -9.41 -23.56
CA ILE A 87 10.93 -10.54 -22.70
C ILE A 87 10.21 -11.83 -23.13
N TYR A 88 8.90 -11.75 -23.39
CA TYR A 88 8.11 -12.91 -23.83
C TYR A 88 8.64 -13.49 -25.14
N PHE A 89 8.83 -12.65 -26.16
CA PHE A 89 9.29 -13.13 -27.48
C PHE A 89 10.74 -13.64 -27.45
N GLU A 90 11.63 -13.02 -26.67
CA GLU A 90 12.98 -13.54 -26.44
C GLU A 90 12.91 -14.93 -25.77
N THR A 91 12.07 -15.10 -24.76
CA THR A 91 11.86 -16.39 -24.08
C THR A 91 11.29 -17.47 -25.00
N LEU A 92 10.32 -17.11 -25.86
CA LEU A 92 9.75 -18.00 -26.86
C LEU A 92 10.81 -18.48 -27.87
N LEU A 93 11.65 -17.56 -28.36
CA LEU A 93 12.72 -17.86 -29.31
C LEU A 93 13.83 -18.73 -28.70
N GLU A 94 14.22 -18.45 -27.46
CA GLU A 94 15.20 -19.24 -26.72
C GLU A 94 14.70 -20.67 -26.44
N SER A 95 13.37 -20.85 -26.36
CA SER A 95 12.73 -22.13 -26.04
C SER A 95 13.30 -22.78 -24.76
N THR A 96 13.70 -21.96 -23.80
CA THR A 96 14.30 -22.41 -22.53
C THR A 96 13.26 -22.64 -21.45
N CYS A 97 12.15 -21.89 -21.49
CA CYS A 97 11.09 -21.94 -20.50
C CYS A 97 9.77 -22.43 -21.10
N SER A 98 8.99 -23.13 -20.29
CA SER A 98 7.66 -23.62 -20.66
C SER A 98 6.52 -22.67 -20.29
N HIS A 99 6.72 -21.88 -19.23
CA HIS A 99 5.73 -20.93 -18.70
C HIS A 99 6.42 -19.62 -18.31
N ILE A 100 5.67 -18.53 -18.29
CA ILE A 100 6.11 -17.20 -17.85
C ILE A 100 5.00 -16.48 -17.08
N ILE A 101 5.38 -15.71 -16.07
CA ILE A 101 4.51 -14.75 -15.38
C ILE A 101 5.28 -13.44 -15.16
N PHE A 102 4.56 -12.32 -15.20
CA PHE A 102 5.11 -11.00 -14.92
C PHE A 102 4.58 -10.49 -13.58
N LEU A 103 5.47 -10.28 -12.61
CA LEU A 103 5.11 -9.73 -11.29
C LEU A 103 5.98 -8.52 -10.97
N ASP A 104 5.37 -7.47 -10.43
CA ASP A 104 6.10 -6.29 -9.96
C ASP A 104 6.85 -6.63 -8.65
N LEU A 105 7.81 -5.80 -8.24
CA LEU A 105 8.68 -6.04 -7.07
C LEU A 105 7.92 -5.92 -5.72
N ASP A 106 6.65 -5.52 -5.75
CA ASP A 106 5.72 -5.54 -4.62
C ASP A 106 4.72 -6.72 -4.69
N GLU A 107 4.86 -7.63 -5.66
CA GLU A 107 3.94 -8.75 -5.90
C GLU A 107 4.63 -10.10 -5.67
N PHE A 108 3.99 -10.99 -4.90
CA PHE A 108 4.52 -12.31 -4.54
C PHE A 108 3.50 -13.41 -4.87
N TRP A 109 3.83 -14.33 -5.78
CA TRP A 109 3.01 -15.52 -5.99
C TRP A 109 3.06 -16.42 -4.75
N THR A 110 1.95 -16.56 -4.06
CA THR A 110 1.89 -17.22 -2.76
C THR A 110 0.89 -18.39 -2.80
N PRO A 111 1.34 -19.64 -2.61
CA PRO A 111 0.42 -20.76 -2.43
C PRO A 111 -0.25 -20.63 -1.05
N ARG A 112 -1.56 -20.89 -0.96
CA ARG A 112 -2.31 -20.73 0.30
C ARG A 112 -1.77 -21.64 1.42
N ASN A 113 -1.23 -22.80 1.08
CA ASN A 113 -0.62 -23.70 2.07
C ASN A 113 0.83 -23.34 2.45
N PHE A 114 1.38 -22.29 1.84
CA PHE A 114 2.76 -21.82 2.01
C PHE A 114 3.83 -22.90 1.78
N LYS A 115 3.53 -23.89 0.94
CA LYS A 115 4.40 -25.06 0.69
C LYS A 115 4.46 -25.47 -0.78
N THR A 116 3.34 -25.44 -1.50
CA THR A 116 3.26 -25.92 -2.89
C THR A 116 4.15 -25.07 -3.79
N SER A 117 5.03 -25.69 -4.57
CA SER A 117 5.82 -24.97 -5.57
C SER A 117 4.96 -24.59 -6.78
N ILE A 118 5.35 -23.56 -7.55
CA ILE A 118 4.67 -23.19 -8.79
C ILE A 118 4.64 -24.37 -9.80
N LYS A 119 5.67 -25.21 -9.79
CA LYS A 119 5.76 -26.39 -10.67
C LYS A 119 4.77 -27.48 -10.27
N ASP A 120 4.67 -27.78 -8.98
CA ASP A 120 3.67 -28.72 -8.46
C ASP A 120 2.26 -28.20 -8.75
N TYR A 121 2.03 -26.90 -8.54
CA TYR A 121 0.77 -26.25 -8.85
C TYR A 121 0.37 -26.42 -10.34
N ILE A 122 1.30 -26.21 -11.27
CA ILE A 122 1.08 -26.42 -12.71
C ILE A 122 0.78 -27.90 -13.01
N LEU A 123 1.53 -28.84 -12.42
CA LEU A 123 1.34 -30.28 -12.65
C LEU A 123 0.00 -30.80 -12.14
N GLU A 124 -0.51 -30.23 -11.04
CA GLU A 124 -1.78 -30.59 -10.43
C GLU A 124 -2.99 -29.89 -11.09
N SER A 125 -2.74 -28.99 -12.04
CA SER A 125 -3.78 -28.28 -12.77
C SER A 125 -4.26 -29.09 -13.98
N ALA A 126 -5.52 -28.88 -14.39
CA ALA A 126 -6.01 -29.40 -15.66
C ALA A 126 -5.20 -28.79 -16.83
N SER A 127 -5.39 -29.25 -18.06
CA SER A 127 -4.78 -28.57 -19.22
C SER A 127 -5.21 -27.10 -19.26
N PHE A 128 -4.28 -26.20 -19.49
CA PHE A 128 -4.52 -24.75 -19.61
C PHE A 128 -3.51 -24.12 -20.58
N ASP A 129 -3.86 -22.95 -21.10
CA ASP A 129 -2.94 -22.03 -21.76
C ASP A 129 -2.56 -20.86 -20.84
N ALA A 130 -3.47 -20.50 -19.92
CA ALA A 130 -3.24 -19.47 -18.91
C ALA A 130 -3.92 -19.82 -17.57
N ILE A 131 -3.29 -19.47 -16.45
CA ILE A 131 -3.88 -19.46 -15.10
C ILE A 131 -3.75 -18.07 -14.50
N SER A 132 -4.85 -17.49 -14.06
CA SER A 132 -4.91 -16.16 -13.44
C SER A 132 -5.10 -16.25 -11.92
N PHE A 133 -4.31 -15.46 -11.19
CA PHE A 133 -4.31 -15.39 -9.73
C PHE A 133 -4.82 -14.03 -9.29
N GLN A 134 -5.79 -13.99 -8.39
CA GLN A 134 -6.27 -12.74 -7.81
C GLN A 134 -5.24 -12.12 -6.87
N TRP A 135 -5.26 -10.78 -6.83
CA TRP A 135 -4.54 -10.02 -5.82
C TRP A 135 -5.16 -10.21 -4.43
N ALA A 136 -4.28 -10.37 -3.44
CA ALA A 136 -4.55 -10.16 -2.04
C ALA A 136 -3.67 -9.01 -1.56
N ILE A 137 -4.26 -7.83 -1.39
CA ILE A 137 -3.57 -6.59 -1.06
C ILE A 137 -3.26 -6.55 0.44
N ASP A 138 -2.06 -6.15 0.83
CA ASP A 138 -1.72 -5.97 2.24
C ASP A 138 -2.52 -4.83 2.89
N SER A 139 -2.96 -5.03 4.13
CA SER A 139 -3.63 -3.95 4.88
C SER A 139 -2.62 -2.94 5.41
N PRO A 140 -2.94 -1.62 5.41
CA PRO A 140 -2.08 -0.63 6.05
C PRO A 140 -1.97 -0.90 7.55
N ASP A 141 -0.77 -0.79 8.09
CA ASP A 141 -0.50 -0.95 9.52
C ASP A 141 0.50 0.12 9.97
N ARG A 142 -0.01 1.13 10.68
CA ARG A 142 0.81 2.26 11.17
C ARG A 142 1.86 1.82 12.20
N LEU A 143 1.72 0.64 12.78
CA LEU A 143 2.68 0.08 13.73
C LEU A 143 3.72 -0.83 13.04
N ARG A 144 3.56 -1.13 11.74
CA ARG A 144 4.48 -1.97 11.00
C ARG A 144 5.86 -1.32 10.89
N HIS A 145 6.86 -2.01 11.39
CA HIS A 145 8.25 -1.56 11.27
C HIS A 145 8.69 -1.53 9.81
N VAL A 146 9.53 -0.54 9.47
CA VAL A 146 10.10 -0.37 8.14
C VAL A 146 10.92 -1.60 7.75
N PHE A 147 10.71 -2.12 6.54
CA PHE A 147 11.35 -3.34 6.03
C PHE A 147 11.02 -4.62 6.82
N SER A 148 9.87 -4.65 7.49
CA SER A 148 9.36 -5.90 8.07
C SER A 148 9.24 -6.97 6.98
N PRO A 149 9.43 -8.26 7.32
CA PRO A 149 9.20 -9.35 6.39
C PRO A 149 7.83 -9.27 5.70
N PRO A 150 7.72 -9.85 4.49
CA PRO A 150 6.47 -9.81 3.74
C PRO A 150 5.35 -10.61 4.42
N PHE A 151 5.71 -11.60 5.23
CA PHE A 151 4.80 -12.53 5.86
C PHE A 151 4.95 -12.51 7.39
N SER A 152 3.85 -12.80 8.07
CA SER A 152 3.74 -13.06 9.49
C SER A 152 2.89 -14.30 9.71
N ASN A 153 2.85 -14.81 10.95
CA ASN A 153 2.03 -15.99 11.29
C ASN A 153 0.54 -15.76 11.00
N ILE A 154 0.08 -14.50 11.15
CA ILE A 154 -1.23 -14.02 10.72
C ILE A 154 -1.01 -12.75 9.90
N ASN A 155 -1.51 -12.74 8.66
CA ASN A 155 -1.49 -11.61 7.75
C ASN A 155 -2.93 -11.15 7.52
N ILE A 156 -3.19 -9.85 7.53
CA ILE A 156 -4.51 -9.32 7.14
C ILE A 156 -4.39 -8.79 5.72
N VAL A 157 -5.16 -9.38 4.80
CA VAL A 157 -5.16 -9.05 3.37
C VAL A 157 -6.56 -8.75 2.87
N GLN A 158 -6.68 -7.93 1.83
CA GLN A 158 -7.94 -7.64 1.17
C GLN A 158 -7.93 -8.25 -0.23
N LYS A 159 -8.91 -9.11 -0.52
CA LYS A 159 -9.02 -9.73 -1.85
C LYS A 159 -9.49 -8.69 -2.86
N ASN A 160 -8.80 -8.57 -3.99
CA ASN A 160 -9.11 -7.62 -5.06
C ASN A 160 -9.47 -8.36 -6.36
N ARG A 161 -10.17 -7.67 -7.27
CA ARG A 161 -10.55 -8.20 -8.59
C ARG A 161 -9.39 -8.35 -9.55
N HIS A 162 -8.32 -7.58 -9.40
CA HIS A 162 -7.17 -7.61 -10.29
C HIS A 162 -6.50 -8.98 -10.31
N LEU A 163 -6.09 -9.37 -11.51
CA LEU A 163 -5.46 -10.65 -11.81
C LEU A 163 -4.01 -10.44 -12.28
N LYS A 164 -3.17 -11.43 -11.99
CA LYS A 164 -1.91 -11.67 -12.71
C LYS A 164 -1.93 -13.07 -13.29
N THR A 165 -1.46 -13.20 -14.53
CA THR A 165 -1.62 -14.45 -15.28
C THR A 165 -0.28 -15.12 -15.56
N LEU A 166 -0.16 -16.37 -15.13
CA LEU A 166 0.84 -17.32 -15.61
C LEU A 166 0.39 -17.85 -16.97
N VAL A 167 1.28 -17.80 -17.96
CA VAL A 167 0.99 -18.26 -19.31
C VAL A 167 1.95 -19.35 -19.73
N LYS A 168 1.41 -20.38 -20.39
CA LYS A 168 2.19 -21.36 -21.14
C LYS A 168 2.72 -20.72 -22.42
N ILE A 169 4.03 -20.77 -22.61
CA ILE A 169 4.69 -20.16 -23.77
C ILE A 169 4.12 -20.76 -25.07
N THR A 170 3.65 -19.89 -25.95
CA THR A 170 2.97 -20.27 -27.21
C THR A 170 3.20 -19.25 -28.32
N THR A 171 3.15 -19.72 -29.57
CA THR A 171 3.15 -18.89 -30.79
C THR A 171 1.78 -18.31 -31.11
N GLN A 172 0.73 -18.68 -30.36
CA GLN A 172 -0.66 -18.23 -30.55
C GLN A 172 -1.00 -16.97 -29.73
N MET A 173 0.02 -16.26 -29.26
CA MET A 173 -0.14 -15.03 -28.49
C MET A 173 -0.66 -13.89 -29.38
N GLU A 174 -1.83 -13.33 -29.05
CA GLU A 174 -2.45 -12.22 -29.77
C GLU A 174 -2.09 -10.87 -29.16
N GLU A 175 -2.16 -10.76 -27.82
CA GLU A 175 -1.87 -9.52 -27.10
C GLU A 175 -1.16 -9.79 -25.77
N LEU A 176 -0.10 -9.03 -25.51
CA LEU A 176 0.59 -9.03 -24.22
C LEU A 176 0.24 -7.73 -23.48
N SER A 177 -0.49 -7.84 -22.36
CA SER A 177 -0.74 -6.74 -21.43
C SER A 177 0.02 -6.93 -20.11
N ILE A 178 -0.04 -5.93 -19.25
CA ILE A 178 0.68 -5.85 -17.95
C ILE A 178 0.12 -6.86 -16.94
N HIS A 179 -1.18 -7.11 -16.99
CA HIS A 179 -1.90 -7.97 -16.04
C HIS A 179 -2.21 -9.35 -16.62
N ASN A 180 -2.63 -9.39 -17.88
CA ASN A 180 -3.02 -10.61 -18.57
C ASN A 180 -2.51 -10.63 -20.04
N HIS A 181 -2.57 -11.80 -20.68
CA HIS A 181 -2.23 -12.00 -22.07
C HIS A 181 -3.39 -12.67 -22.81
N LEU A 182 -3.67 -12.25 -24.05
CA LEU A 182 -4.69 -12.83 -24.91
C LEU A 182 -4.05 -13.85 -25.85
N ILE A 183 -4.59 -15.06 -25.83
CA ILE A 183 -4.13 -16.23 -26.58
C ILE A 183 -5.30 -16.67 -27.45
N TYR A 184 -5.05 -16.81 -28.74
CA TYR A 184 -6.05 -17.25 -29.71
C TYR A 184 -6.63 -18.61 -29.30
N GLU A 185 -7.96 -18.69 -29.14
CA GLU A 185 -8.68 -19.87 -28.65
C GLU A 185 -8.13 -20.46 -27.33
N GLY A 186 -7.50 -19.63 -26.49
CA GLY A 186 -6.82 -20.06 -25.28
C GLY A 186 -7.75 -20.53 -24.16
N LEU A 187 -7.34 -21.56 -23.43
CA LEU A 187 -8.01 -22.04 -22.22
C LEU A 187 -7.47 -21.33 -20.98
N TYR A 188 -8.28 -20.44 -20.41
CA TYR A 188 -7.98 -19.70 -19.18
C TYR A 188 -8.63 -20.36 -17.97
N LEU A 189 -7.86 -20.50 -16.90
CA LEU A 189 -8.37 -20.91 -15.59
C LEU A 189 -8.16 -19.77 -14.58
N LEU A 190 -9.06 -19.66 -13.61
CA LEU A 190 -8.77 -18.99 -12.33
C LEU A 190 -7.98 -19.95 -11.42
N ASP A 191 -7.42 -19.45 -10.32
CA ASP A 191 -6.56 -20.24 -9.43
C ASP A 191 -7.27 -21.43 -8.78
N ASN A 192 -8.60 -21.36 -8.63
CA ASN A 192 -9.45 -22.45 -8.17
C ASN A 192 -9.82 -23.46 -9.28
N LYS A 193 -9.12 -23.38 -10.43
CA LYS A 193 -9.24 -24.27 -11.60
C LYS A 193 -10.59 -24.17 -12.33
N ILE A 194 -11.38 -23.14 -12.07
CA ILE A 194 -12.61 -22.84 -12.83
C ILE A 194 -12.22 -22.18 -14.16
N VAL A 195 -12.89 -22.57 -15.24
CA VAL A 195 -12.70 -21.95 -16.56
C VAL A 195 -13.12 -20.49 -16.50
N PHE A 196 -12.23 -19.60 -16.90
CA PHE A 196 -12.46 -18.16 -16.93
C PHE A 196 -13.12 -17.75 -18.26
N SER A 197 -14.46 -17.86 -18.29
CA SER A 197 -15.30 -17.59 -19.47
C SER A 197 -15.51 -16.09 -19.75
N GLU A 198 -15.94 -15.77 -20.97
CA GLU A 198 -15.92 -14.46 -21.63
C GLU A 198 -16.85 -13.37 -21.03
N ASP A 199 -16.25 -12.19 -20.82
CA ASP A 199 -16.75 -10.84 -21.17
C ASP A 199 -15.51 -9.92 -21.14
N ASP A 200 -14.84 -9.76 -22.28
CA ASP A 200 -13.55 -9.05 -22.36
C ASP A 200 -13.67 -7.55 -22.05
N GLU A 201 -14.86 -6.96 -22.17
CA GLU A 201 -15.06 -5.55 -21.84
C GLU A 201 -15.13 -5.37 -20.32
N GLU A 202 -15.96 -6.16 -19.64
CA GLU A 202 -16.11 -6.12 -18.17
C GLU A 202 -14.82 -6.50 -17.44
N THR A 203 -14.18 -7.56 -17.92
CA THR A 203 -12.95 -8.10 -17.32
C THR A 203 -11.68 -7.36 -17.76
N GLN A 204 -11.83 -6.33 -18.62
CA GLN A 204 -10.71 -5.58 -19.23
C GLN A 204 -9.65 -6.52 -19.81
N LYS A 205 -10.06 -7.32 -20.80
CA LYS A 205 -9.24 -8.35 -21.45
C LYS A 205 -8.69 -9.33 -20.42
N LYS A 206 -9.57 -9.84 -19.55
CA LYS A 206 -9.25 -10.83 -18.50
C LYS A 206 -8.19 -10.35 -17.50
N SER A 207 -8.07 -9.04 -17.29
CA SER A 207 -7.21 -8.44 -16.24
C SER A 207 -7.92 -8.31 -14.88
N LEU A 208 -9.24 -8.48 -14.86
CA LEU A 208 -10.10 -8.49 -13.68
C LEU A 208 -10.89 -9.78 -13.62
N ALA A 209 -11.07 -10.34 -12.42
CA ALA A 209 -12.05 -11.39 -12.18
C ALA A 209 -13.48 -10.86 -12.43
N PRO A 210 -14.42 -11.69 -12.93
CA PRO A 210 -15.80 -11.28 -13.14
C PRO A 210 -16.40 -10.71 -11.86
N LEU A 211 -17.15 -9.60 -11.96
CA LEU A 211 -17.70 -8.94 -10.77
C LEU A 211 -18.57 -9.88 -9.93
N THR A 212 -19.41 -10.70 -10.54
CA THR A 212 -20.27 -11.65 -9.82
C THR A 212 -19.46 -12.66 -9.01
N PHE A 213 -18.46 -13.28 -9.63
CA PHE A 213 -17.53 -14.20 -8.98
C PHE A 213 -16.77 -13.51 -7.84
N PHE A 214 -16.34 -12.27 -8.04
CA PHE A 214 -15.66 -11.50 -7.00
C PHE A 214 -16.58 -11.21 -5.81
N GLU A 215 -17.79 -10.72 -6.03
CA GLU A 215 -18.74 -10.41 -4.96
C GLU A 215 -19.07 -11.64 -4.11
N GLU A 216 -19.15 -12.82 -4.72
CA GLU A 216 -19.39 -14.09 -4.03
C GLU A 216 -18.17 -14.56 -3.21
N THR A 217 -16.95 -14.23 -3.63
CA THR A 217 -15.72 -14.79 -3.06
C THR A 217 -14.91 -13.81 -2.22
N LYS A 218 -15.12 -12.50 -2.35
CA LYS A 218 -14.26 -11.44 -1.77
C LYS A 218 -14.14 -11.44 -0.25
N ALA A 219 -15.03 -12.12 0.46
CA ALA A 219 -15.01 -12.25 1.91
C ALA A 219 -14.20 -13.46 2.43
N SER A 220 -13.56 -14.22 1.53
CA SER A 220 -12.71 -15.36 1.87
C SER A 220 -11.54 -15.50 0.91
N LEU A 221 -10.41 -16.04 1.39
CA LEU A 221 -9.24 -16.31 0.58
C LEU A 221 -9.18 -17.80 0.19
N ASN A 222 -10.27 -18.38 -0.31
CA ASN A 222 -10.40 -19.81 -0.65
C ASN A 222 -9.66 -20.27 -1.91
N ASP A 223 -8.82 -19.39 -2.41
CA ASP A 223 -7.92 -19.55 -3.53
C ASP A 223 -6.80 -20.55 -3.18
N ASP A 224 -6.40 -21.39 -4.14
CA ASP A 224 -5.28 -22.34 -3.95
C ASP A 224 -3.94 -21.59 -3.92
N ALA A 225 -3.85 -20.50 -4.70
CA ALA A 225 -2.75 -19.56 -4.72
C ALA A 225 -3.25 -18.16 -5.11
N PHE A 226 -2.53 -17.13 -4.69
CA PHE A 226 -2.87 -15.75 -4.95
C PHE A 226 -1.59 -14.91 -5.13
N ILE A 227 -1.73 -13.67 -5.57
CA ILE A 227 -0.62 -12.71 -5.56
C ILE A 227 -0.77 -11.84 -4.32
N LEU A 228 0.14 -11.98 -3.35
CA LEU A 228 0.25 -10.99 -2.28
C LEU A 228 0.79 -9.70 -2.88
N HIS A 229 0.01 -8.63 -2.84
CA HIS A 229 0.43 -7.30 -3.31
C HIS A 229 0.75 -6.40 -2.11
N GLN A 230 2.03 -6.16 -1.88
CA GLN A 230 2.54 -5.33 -0.79
C GLN A 230 2.67 -3.87 -1.20
N ILE A 231 1.53 -3.29 -1.56
CA ILE A 231 1.43 -1.90 -1.98
C ILE A 231 1.67 -0.93 -0.81
N ASN A 232 1.25 -1.32 0.40
CA ASN A 232 1.29 -0.47 1.58
C ASN A 232 2.65 -0.58 2.28
N ARG A 233 3.13 -1.78 2.65
CA ARG A 233 4.34 -1.95 3.48
C ARG A 233 4.25 -1.07 4.75
N SER A 234 5.34 -0.49 5.24
CA SER A 234 5.27 0.55 6.28
C SER A 234 4.93 1.94 5.71
N SER A 235 4.46 2.85 6.55
CA SER A 235 4.16 4.23 6.14
C SER A 235 5.37 4.98 5.54
N ILE A 236 6.59 4.68 6.00
CA ILE A 236 7.83 5.27 5.46
C ILE A 236 8.10 4.74 4.04
N GLU A 237 7.97 3.43 3.83
CA GLU A 237 8.16 2.81 2.51
C GLU A 237 7.10 3.27 1.51
N TYR A 238 5.83 3.35 1.95
CA TYR A 238 4.74 3.91 1.16
C TYR A 238 5.05 5.32 0.69
N MET A 239 5.36 6.22 1.63
CA MET A 239 5.65 7.63 1.34
C MET A 239 6.89 7.79 0.45
N SER A 240 7.94 6.99 0.71
CA SER A 240 9.12 6.92 -0.16
C SER A 240 8.74 6.51 -1.58
N SER A 241 7.84 5.52 -1.75
CA SER A 241 7.41 5.03 -3.07
C SER A 241 6.69 6.08 -3.90
N LEU A 242 6.01 7.04 -3.27
CA LEU A 242 5.29 8.11 -3.98
C LEU A 242 6.24 9.00 -4.78
N LEU A 243 7.46 9.25 -4.28
CA LEU A 243 8.48 10.06 -4.99
C LEU A 243 9.21 9.33 -6.11
N ARG A 244 8.96 8.04 -6.32
CA ARG A 244 9.54 7.32 -7.46
C ARG A 244 9.06 7.88 -8.81
N GLY A 245 7.89 8.52 -8.81
CA GLY A 245 7.24 9.07 -10.01
C GLY A 245 6.80 8.00 -11.00
N ARG A 246 6.32 8.44 -12.17
CA ARG A 246 5.91 7.56 -13.29
C ARG A 246 6.51 8.02 -14.62
N GLY A 247 7.79 8.38 -14.62
CA GLY A 247 8.49 8.84 -15.83
C GLY A 247 8.42 7.88 -17.03
N HIS A 248 8.16 6.59 -16.81
CA HIS A 248 7.89 5.63 -17.89
C HIS A 248 6.56 5.82 -18.63
N LYS A 249 5.72 6.78 -18.19
CA LYS A 249 4.45 7.19 -18.84
C LYS A 249 4.43 8.67 -19.21
N ASN A 250 5.59 9.34 -19.32
CA ASN A 250 5.67 10.80 -19.51
C ASN A 250 4.86 11.59 -18.45
N ASP A 251 4.86 11.09 -17.20
CA ASP A 251 4.15 11.70 -16.08
C ASP A 251 5.13 12.50 -15.22
N ASP A 252 4.95 13.83 -15.24
CA ASP A 252 5.77 14.82 -14.52
C ASP A 252 5.24 15.16 -13.12
N ASN A 253 4.24 14.43 -12.62
CA ASN A 253 3.78 14.63 -11.24
C ASN A 253 4.90 14.27 -10.25
N ILE A 254 5.04 15.12 -9.22
CA ILE A 254 6.04 14.96 -8.16
C ILE A 254 5.80 13.67 -7.38
N PHE A 255 4.54 13.43 -7.02
CA PHE A 255 4.10 12.20 -6.36
C PHE A 255 3.29 11.34 -7.32
N LYS A 256 3.42 10.02 -7.19
CA LYS A 256 2.61 9.03 -7.91
C LYS A 256 1.12 9.27 -7.66
N VAL A 257 0.39 9.67 -8.70
CA VAL A 257 -1.05 9.96 -8.63
C VAL A 257 -1.95 8.72 -8.65
N ASN A 258 -1.42 7.56 -9.02
CA ASN A 258 -2.16 6.29 -9.07
C ASN A 258 -2.14 5.53 -7.73
N ARG A 259 -2.36 6.27 -6.63
CA ARG A 259 -2.45 5.76 -5.26
C ARG A 259 -3.60 6.47 -4.53
N ALA A 260 -4.30 5.75 -3.67
CA ALA A 260 -5.47 6.23 -2.92
C ALA A 260 -5.18 6.57 -1.44
N GLY A 261 -3.91 6.60 -1.05
CA GLY A 261 -3.49 6.76 0.35
C GLY A 261 -2.95 5.47 0.97
N TYR A 262 -2.44 5.59 2.19
CA TYR A 262 -2.06 4.49 3.08
C TYR A 262 -3.30 4.06 3.87
N LEU A 263 -4.26 3.49 3.14
CA LEU A 263 -5.60 3.15 3.60
C LEU A 263 -5.98 1.75 3.11
N ALA A 264 -6.99 1.17 3.77
CA ALA A 264 -7.61 -0.04 3.28
C ALA A 264 -8.21 0.23 1.90
N ASP A 265 -8.03 -0.72 0.99
CA ASP A 265 -8.53 -0.59 -0.39
C ASP A 265 -10.05 -0.74 -0.39
N LEU A 266 -10.76 0.33 -0.78
CA LEU A 266 -12.23 0.39 -0.72
C LEU A 266 -12.90 -0.44 -1.83
N ASP A 267 -12.19 -0.69 -2.92
CA ASP A 267 -12.65 -1.52 -4.05
C ASP A 267 -12.39 -3.02 -3.81
N SER A 268 -11.69 -3.37 -2.73
CA SER A 268 -11.42 -4.74 -2.32
C SER A 268 -12.48 -5.29 -1.35
N GLY A 269 -12.43 -6.60 -1.11
CA GLY A 269 -13.15 -7.24 -0.03
C GLY A 269 -12.70 -6.77 1.38
N PRO A 270 -13.39 -7.24 2.43
CA PRO A 270 -12.99 -6.97 3.81
C PRO A 270 -11.59 -7.54 4.10
N GLY A 271 -10.97 -7.09 5.19
CA GLY A 271 -9.74 -7.70 5.70
C GLY A 271 -9.95 -9.16 6.11
N ILE A 272 -9.19 -10.06 5.49
CA ILE A 272 -9.25 -11.51 5.70
C ILE A 272 -7.94 -11.98 6.34
N PRO A 273 -7.99 -12.83 7.39
CA PRO A 273 -6.79 -13.43 7.95
C PRO A 273 -6.25 -14.55 7.06
N PHE A 274 -5.03 -14.38 6.56
CA PHE A 274 -4.21 -15.42 5.96
C PHE A 274 -3.19 -15.94 6.98
N LYS A 275 -3.36 -17.19 7.41
CA LYS A 275 -2.52 -17.83 8.42
C LYS A 275 -1.48 -18.74 7.77
N ILE A 276 -0.24 -18.62 8.21
CA ILE A 276 0.87 -19.47 7.78
C ILE A 276 1.25 -20.36 8.97
N ASP A 277 1.61 -21.61 8.74
CA ASP A 277 2.13 -22.44 9.83
C ASP A 277 3.44 -21.84 10.37
N ALA A 278 3.53 -21.67 11.69
CA ALA A 278 4.66 -20.99 12.33
C ALA A 278 6.02 -21.63 12.00
N ARG A 279 6.08 -22.96 11.83
CA ARG A 279 7.32 -23.66 11.49
C ARG A 279 7.68 -23.46 10.01
N LEU A 280 6.70 -23.44 9.12
CA LEU A 280 6.95 -23.10 7.71
C LEU A 280 7.48 -21.67 7.58
N LEU A 281 6.90 -20.73 8.33
CA LEU A 281 7.37 -19.34 8.36
C LEU A 281 8.78 -19.22 8.93
N GLU A 282 9.08 -19.86 10.07
CA GLU A 282 10.42 -19.83 10.66
C GLU A 282 11.49 -20.40 9.72
N ASN A 283 11.17 -21.49 9.00
CA ASN A 283 12.08 -22.05 7.98
C ASN A 283 12.28 -21.08 6.81
N TYR A 284 11.22 -20.41 6.35
CA TYR A 284 11.29 -19.43 5.29
C TYR A 284 12.14 -18.21 5.69
N ASP A 285 11.92 -17.66 6.88
CA ASP A 285 12.68 -16.51 7.37
C ASP A 285 14.16 -16.88 7.58
N SER A 286 14.43 -18.05 8.15
CA SER A 286 15.81 -18.56 8.30
C SER A 286 16.48 -18.75 6.94
N GLY A 287 15.76 -19.29 5.96
CA GLY A 287 16.27 -19.46 4.60
C GLY A 287 16.57 -18.14 3.90
N PHE A 288 15.82 -17.07 4.19
CA PHE A 288 16.14 -15.73 3.69
C PHE A 288 17.43 -15.18 4.33
N GLU A 289 17.63 -15.39 5.63
CA GLU A 289 18.87 -15.00 6.29
C GLU A 289 20.09 -15.76 5.74
N ASP A 290 19.94 -17.05 5.45
CA ASP A 290 20.94 -17.87 4.76
C ASP A 290 21.22 -17.36 3.33
N PHE A 291 20.17 -17.00 2.59
CA PHE A 291 20.29 -16.38 1.27
C PHE A 291 21.13 -15.10 1.32
N LEU A 292 20.86 -14.21 2.27
CA LEU A 292 21.62 -12.97 2.46
C LEU A 292 23.07 -13.23 2.88
N HIS A 293 23.30 -14.28 3.69
CA HIS A 293 24.65 -14.68 4.10
C HIS A 293 25.46 -15.22 2.91
N ASN A 294 24.90 -16.18 2.18
CA ASN A 294 25.58 -16.90 1.09
C ASN A 294 25.88 -16.01 -0.12
N THR A 295 25.01 -15.05 -0.40
CA THR A 295 25.19 -14.09 -1.51
C THR A 295 26.09 -12.91 -1.14
N GLY A 296 26.32 -12.66 0.15
CA GLY A 296 27.18 -11.56 0.62
C GLY A 296 26.59 -10.15 0.42
N ILE A 297 25.30 -10.03 0.06
CA ILE A 297 24.68 -8.74 -0.33
C ILE A 297 24.18 -7.89 0.84
N ARG A 298 24.44 -8.27 2.10
CA ARG A 298 23.90 -7.56 3.29
C ARG A 298 24.25 -6.08 3.31
N THR A 299 25.47 -5.72 2.91
CA THR A 299 25.91 -4.32 2.81
C THR A 299 25.11 -3.57 1.75
N LEU A 300 24.93 -4.16 0.56
CA LEU A 300 24.13 -3.57 -0.52
C LEU A 300 22.66 -3.41 -0.11
N LEU A 301 22.09 -4.39 0.60
CA LEU A 301 20.74 -4.29 1.15
C LEU A 301 20.63 -3.14 2.17
N SER A 302 21.63 -2.95 3.01
CA SER A 302 21.66 -1.82 3.96
C SER A 302 21.73 -0.47 3.24
N GLU A 303 22.54 -0.35 2.20
CA GLU A 303 22.63 0.86 1.36
C GLU A 303 21.30 1.15 0.64
N ALA A 304 20.67 0.12 0.08
CA ALA A 304 19.37 0.27 -0.57
C ALA A 304 18.26 0.67 0.42
N ARG A 305 18.27 0.12 1.64
CA ARG A 305 17.35 0.53 2.71
C ARG A 305 17.57 1.98 3.14
N GLN A 306 18.82 2.43 3.21
CA GLN A 306 19.16 3.81 3.49
C GLN A 306 18.62 4.76 2.40
N PHE A 307 18.74 4.37 1.12
CA PHE A 307 18.18 5.15 0.01
C PHE A 307 16.66 5.37 0.14
N ILE A 308 15.91 4.38 0.64
CA ILE A 308 14.46 4.53 0.89
C ILE A 308 14.18 5.59 1.96
N PHE A 309 14.96 5.65 3.04
CA PHE A 309 14.85 6.69 4.06
C PHE A 309 15.21 8.06 3.50
N GLU A 310 16.28 8.18 2.72
CA GLU A 310 16.67 9.44 2.08
C GLU A 310 15.57 9.97 1.16
N ARG A 311 14.96 9.09 0.36
CA ARG A 311 13.83 9.44 -0.49
C ARG A 311 12.59 9.83 0.34
N PHE A 312 12.32 9.16 1.46
CA PHE A 312 11.28 9.58 2.40
C PHE A 312 11.53 10.99 2.94
N TYR A 313 12.72 11.29 3.46
CA TYR A 313 13.03 12.62 3.99
C TYR A 313 13.03 13.70 2.92
N LYS A 314 13.41 13.36 1.67
CA LYS A 314 13.26 14.24 0.52
C LYS A 314 11.78 14.58 0.25
N ALA A 315 10.88 13.61 0.39
CA ALA A 315 9.44 13.83 0.25
C ALA A 315 8.90 14.81 1.31
N VAL A 316 9.29 14.59 2.57
CA VAL A 316 8.94 15.47 3.69
C VAL A 316 9.50 16.88 3.48
N ALA A 317 10.75 17.00 3.04
CA ALA A 317 11.39 18.29 2.77
C ALA A 317 10.68 19.06 1.64
N LEU A 318 10.25 18.38 0.58
CA LEU A 318 9.50 18.98 -0.53
C LEU A 318 8.14 19.53 -0.06
N ILE A 319 7.42 18.76 0.77
CA ILE A 319 6.15 19.22 1.36
C ILE A 319 6.40 20.41 2.29
N ARG A 320 7.47 20.38 3.08
CA ARG A 320 7.83 21.49 3.97
C ARG A 320 8.14 22.77 3.20
N SER A 321 8.84 22.67 2.07
CA SER A 321 9.16 23.84 1.24
C SER A 321 7.99 24.34 0.41
N ASN A 322 7.02 23.46 0.10
CA ASN A 322 5.88 23.72 -0.78
C ASN A 322 4.59 23.17 -0.14
N PRO A 323 4.02 23.85 0.88
CA PRO A 323 2.88 23.32 1.64
C PRO A 323 1.63 23.02 0.80
N GLU A 324 1.46 23.66 -0.36
CA GLU A 324 0.38 23.39 -1.31
C GLU A 324 0.44 21.97 -1.91
N LEU A 325 1.58 21.27 -1.80
CA LEU A 325 1.67 19.86 -2.17
C LEU A 325 0.77 18.98 -1.29
N LEU A 326 0.54 19.33 -0.03
CA LEU A 326 -0.37 18.56 0.83
C LEU A 326 -1.80 18.57 0.31
N SER A 327 -2.31 19.74 -0.09
CA SER A 327 -3.67 19.85 -0.61
C SER A 327 -3.78 19.25 -2.00
N ARG A 328 -2.78 19.47 -2.87
CA ARG A 328 -2.75 18.91 -4.23
C ARG A 328 -2.70 17.38 -4.24
N TYR A 329 -1.95 16.76 -3.34
CA TYR A 329 -1.76 15.31 -3.27
C TYR A 329 -2.44 14.68 -2.05
N ARG A 330 -3.50 15.32 -1.54
CA ARG A 330 -4.22 14.90 -0.33
C ARG A 330 -4.62 13.43 -0.40
N GLU A 331 -5.17 13.00 -1.54
CA GLU A 331 -5.61 11.62 -1.77
C GLU A 331 -4.47 10.61 -1.61
N GLN A 332 -3.30 10.88 -2.21
CA GLN A 332 -2.14 9.99 -2.13
C GLN A 332 -1.52 9.98 -0.72
N LEU A 333 -1.68 11.05 0.05
CA LEU A 333 -1.08 11.20 1.37
C LEU A 333 -2.03 10.79 2.52
N LYS A 334 -3.29 10.44 2.22
CA LYS A 334 -4.25 9.96 3.22
C LYS A 334 -3.67 8.82 4.06
N GLY A 335 -3.93 8.84 5.36
CA GLY A 335 -3.54 7.77 6.28
C GLY A 335 -2.06 7.78 6.70
N VAL A 336 -1.20 8.52 5.98
CA VAL A 336 0.20 8.71 6.37
C VAL A 336 0.27 9.81 7.43
N LYS A 337 0.39 9.41 8.70
CA LYS A 337 0.56 10.34 9.83
C LYS A 337 2.00 10.84 9.88
N ILE A 338 2.39 11.68 8.91
CA ILE A 338 3.79 12.12 8.69
C ILE A 338 4.45 12.68 9.96
N ASN A 339 3.71 13.45 10.77
CA ASN A 339 4.24 14.06 11.99
C ASN A 339 4.54 13.03 13.09
N ASP A 340 3.99 11.81 13.00
CA ASP A 340 4.32 10.71 13.89
C ASP A 340 5.63 10.00 13.46
N LEU A 341 6.12 10.28 12.25
CA LEU A 341 7.28 9.62 11.63
C LEU A 341 8.56 10.48 11.63
N ILE A 342 8.47 11.74 12.06
CA ILE A 342 9.59 12.71 12.02
C ILE A 342 9.71 13.44 13.35
N SER A 343 10.93 13.87 13.70
CA SER A 343 11.18 14.66 14.91
C SER A 343 10.62 16.08 14.83
N ASP A 344 10.75 16.71 13.66
CA ASP A 344 10.36 18.10 13.43
C ASP A 344 9.04 18.17 12.66
N SER A 345 7.93 18.29 13.40
CA SER A 345 6.58 18.30 12.83
C SER A 345 6.41 19.35 11.75
N LEU A 346 5.71 18.96 10.67
CA LEU A 346 5.23 19.86 9.64
C LEU A 346 4.15 20.78 10.24
N LYS A 347 4.47 22.08 10.34
CA LYS A 347 3.57 23.10 10.87
C LYS A 347 2.67 23.66 9.76
N MET A 348 1.54 23.00 9.52
CA MET A 348 0.66 23.28 8.39
C MET A 348 -0.79 22.87 8.67
N GLU A 349 -1.72 23.56 8.01
CA GLU A 349 -3.14 23.37 8.22
C GLU A 349 -3.59 21.98 7.75
N SER A 350 -3.93 21.11 8.70
CA SER A 350 -4.24 19.70 8.46
C SER A 350 -5.29 19.13 9.43
N VAL A 351 -5.83 19.98 10.31
CA VAL A 351 -6.83 19.60 11.31
C VAL A 351 -8.24 19.82 10.76
N PHE A 352 -9.06 18.78 10.88
CA PHE A 352 -10.48 18.81 10.63
C PHE A 352 -11.22 18.82 11.96
N LEU A 353 -12.29 19.61 12.06
CA LEU A 353 -13.01 19.85 13.30
C LEU A 353 -14.47 20.22 13.00
N SER A 354 -15.39 19.62 13.76
CA SER A 354 -16.80 20.03 13.85
C SER A 354 -17.27 19.97 15.30
N VAL A 355 -18.20 20.87 15.63
CA VAL A 355 -18.96 20.84 16.88
C VAL A 355 -20.40 20.54 16.53
N ASP A 356 -20.91 19.43 17.06
CA ASP A 356 -22.24 18.91 16.75
C ASP A 356 -23.25 19.34 17.82
N VAL A 357 -22.83 19.35 19.09
CA VAL A 357 -23.67 19.66 20.24
C VAL A 357 -22.97 20.66 21.15
N LEU A 358 -23.75 21.63 21.63
CA LEU A 358 -23.29 22.63 22.58
C LEU A 358 -24.45 23.00 23.52
N LEU A 359 -24.33 22.61 24.79
CA LEU A 359 -25.42 22.63 25.76
C LEU A 359 -24.97 23.17 27.12
N LEU A 360 -25.85 23.93 27.77
CA LEU A 360 -25.75 24.21 29.20
C LEU A 360 -26.38 23.09 30.00
N THR A 361 -25.66 22.59 31.01
CA THR A 361 -26.08 21.49 31.88
C THR A 361 -25.91 21.86 33.35
N GLU A 362 -26.46 21.04 34.25
CA GLU A 362 -26.32 21.20 35.71
C GLU A 362 -26.73 22.60 36.23
N HIS A 363 -27.93 23.06 35.87
CA HIS A 363 -28.40 24.42 36.19
C HIS A 363 -27.44 25.51 35.70
N ASN A 364 -26.97 25.36 34.45
CA ASN A 364 -26.02 26.23 33.77
C ASN A 364 -24.64 26.30 34.46
N ARG A 365 -24.24 25.30 35.26
CA ARG A 365 -22.90 25.28 35.88
C ARG A 365 -21.84 24.60 35.02
N SER A 366 -22.30 23.80 34.06
CA SER A 366 -21.46 23.04 33.16
C SER A 366 -21.87 23.31 31.71
N ILE A 367 -20.90 23.25 30.80
CA ILE A 367 -21.12 23.31 29.36
C ILE A 367 -20.63 21.99 28.78
N GLN A 368 -21.51 21.32 28.05
CA GLN A 368 -21.18 20.11 27.31
C GLN A 368 -20.96 20.49 25.84
N VAL A 369 -19.79 20.11 25.32
CA VAL A 369 -19.39 20.26 23.92
C VAL A 369 -19.17 18.87 23.35
N GLU A 370 -19.92 18.51 22.32
CA GLU A 370 -19.69 17.27 21.58
C GLU A 370 -19.38 17.58 20.13
N GLY A 371 -18.50 16.78 19.55
CA GLY A 371 -18.09 16.95 18.17
C GLY A 371 -17.07 15.91 17.77
N TRP A 372 -16.28 16.25 16.77
CA TRP A 372 -15.19 15.42 16.32
C TRP A 372 -14.05 16.28 15.80
N THR A 373 -12.84 15.79 15.96
CA THR A 373 -11.63 16.48 15.54
C THR A 373 -10.49 15.49 15.30
N PHE A 374 -9.70 15.71 14.26
CA PHE A 374 -8.49 14.91 14.02
C PHE A 374 -7.48 15.71 13.19
N ASP A 375 -6.20 15.37 13.35
CA ASP A 375 -5.10 15.86 12.53
C ASP A 375 -4.81 14.84 11.42
N ALA A 376 -4.85 15.23 10.15
CA ALA A 376 -4.51 14.34 9.05
C ALA A 376 -3.02 13.93 9.05
N LEU A 377 -2.15 14.70 9.71
CA LEU A 377 -0.71 14.44 9.76
C LEU A 377 -0.25 13.77 11.05
N SER A 378 -1.06 13.71 12.12
CA SER A 378 -0.68 13.10 13.39
C SER A 378 -1.83 12.32 14.02
N SER A 379 -1.51 11.26 14.75
CA SER A 379 -2.46 10.53 15.60
C SER A 379 -2.57 11.15 17.01
N THR A 380 -1.76 12.16 17.32
CA THR A 380 -1.70 12.80 18.64
C THR A 380 -2.99 13.59 18.90
N LYS A 381 -3.60 13.36 20.06
CA LYS A 381 -4.77 14.14 20.51
C LYS A 381 -4.36 15.58 20.85
N PRO A 382 -5.23 16.58 20.64
CA PRO A 382 -4.88 17.97 20.92
C PRO A 382 -4.71 18.22 22.42
N GLU A 383 -3.77 19.10 22.75
CA GLU A 383 -3.80 19.79 24.03
C GLU A 383 -4.90 20.85 23.99
N ILE A 384 -5.71 20.94 25.05
CA ILE A 384 -6.85 21.85 25.09
C ILE A 384 -6.60 22.93 26.13
N SER A 385 -6.65 24.18 25.69
CA SER A 385 -6.63 25.36 26.56
C SER A 385 -7.97 26.09 26.49
N VAL A 386 -8.46 26.56 27.64
CA VAL A 386 -9.69 27.36 27.73
C VAL A 386 -9.33 28.80 28.07
N PHE A 387 -9.87 29.72 27.27
CA PHE A 387 -9.92 31.14 27.58
C PHE A 387 -11.37 31.49 27.87
N TYR A 388 -11.61 31.97 29.08
CA TYR A 388 -12.94 32.32 29.56
C TYR A 388 -12.96 33.78 29.99
N SER A 389 -14.01 34.50 29.60
CA SER A 389 -14.10 35.95 29.85
C SER A 389 -14.48 36.32 31.29
N GLY A 390 -14.89 35.34 32.11
CA GLY A 390 -15.21 35.56 33.52
C GLY A 390 -14.00 35.38 34.44
N SER A 391 -14.24 35.47 35.75
CA SER A 391 -13.18 35.46 36.78
C SER A 391 -12.92 34.10 37.42
N ALA A 392 -13.72 33.08 37.09
CA ALA A 392 -13.59 31.73 37.64
C ALA A 392 -12.68 30.86 36.76
N ASP A 393 -11.92 29.96 37.39
CA ASP A 393 -11.21 28.91 36.65
C ASP A 393 -12.21 27.91 36.07
N ILE A 394 -11.90 27.38 34.88
CA ILE A 394 -12.70 26.35 34.20
C ILE A 394 -11.96 25.02 34.25
N HIS A 395 -12.61 24.01 34.81
CA HIS A 395 -12.15 22.63 34.75
C HIS A 395 -12.65 21.97 33.47
N ILE A 396 -11.77 21.22 32.82
CA ILE A 396 -12.06 20.52 31.58
C ILE A 396 -11.98 19.02 31.84
N HIS A 397 -13.02 18.31 31.44
CA HIS A 397 -12.98 16.87 31.26
C HIS A 397 -13.26 16.55 29.80
N ILE A 398 -12.43 15.71 29.17
CA ILE A 398 -12.64 15.26 27.79
C ILE A 398 -12.56 13.73 27.73
N GLY A 399 -13.57 13.13 27.09
CA GLY A 399 -13.55 11.75 26.64
C GLY A 399 -13.55 11.69 25.12
N TYR A 400 -12.75 10.78 24.55
CA TYR A 400 -12.77 10.49 23.11
C TYR A 400 -13.69 9.30 22.83
N VAL A 401 -14.44 9.38 21.73
CA VAL A 401 -15.47 8.41 21.38
C VAL A 401 -15.38 8.02 19.91
N TYR A 402 -15.81 6.79 19.63
CA TYR A 402 -15.85 6.25 18.28
C TYR A 402 -16.91 6.96 17.41
N ARG A 403 -16.56 7.29 16.16
CA ARG A 403 -17.45 7.97 15.19
C ARG A 403 -17.37 7.33 13.81
N SER A 404 -18.25 6.37 13.54
CA SER A 404 -18.30 5.68 12.25
C SER A 404 -18.67 6.59 11.09
N ASP A 405 -19.55 7.57 11.34
CA ASP A 405 -19.95 8.58 10.37
C ASP A 405 -18.78 9.47 9.91
N VAL A 406 -17.85 9.77 10.82
CA VAL A 406 -16.62 10.50 10.51
C VAL A 406 -15.66 9.64 9.70
N LEU A 407 -15.51 8.35 10.03
CA LEU A 407 -14.65 7.43 9.27
C LEU A 407 -15.15 7.16 7.86
N GLU A 408 -16.47 7.17 7.64
CA GLU A 408 -17.07 7.03 6.31
C GLU A 408 -16.71 8.21 5.41
N LEU A 409 -16.72 9.44 5.97
CA LEU A 409 -16.36 10.66 5.23
C LEU A 409 -14.83 10.88 5.15
N TYR A 410 -14.11 10.51 6.20
CA TYR A 410 -12.66 10.67 6.35
C TYR A 410 -12.03 9.34 6.76
N PRO A 411 -11.73 8.44 5.80
CA PRO A 411 -11.18 7.12 6.11
C PRO A 411 -9.81 7.13 6.81
N ASP A 412 -9.13 8.28 6.83
CA ASP A 412 -7.85 8.47 7.52
C ASP A 412 -7.96 9.16 8.89
N ALA A 413 -9.18 9.47 9.33
CA ALA A 413 -9.44 9.88 10.70
C ALA A 413 -9.12 8.73 11.67
N ASP A 414 -8.77 9.08 12.90
CA ASP A 414 -8.57 8.09 13.95
C ASP A 414 -9.93 7.57 14.42
N SER A 415 -10.01 6.29 14.79
CA SER A 415 -11.29 5.66 15.13
C SER A 415 -12.04 6.39 16.25
N ASP A 416 -11.31 7.01 17.16
CA ASP A 416 -11.76 7.81 18.30
C ASP A 416 -11.62 9.32 18.03
N ALA A 417 -11.90 9.77 16.80
CA ALA A 417 -11.91 11.19 16.44
C ALA A 417 -13.04 11.99 17.10
N GLY A 418 -14.08 11.33 17.61
CA GLY A 418 -15.15 11.99 18.35
C GLY A 418 -14.69 12.45 19.73
N PHE A 419 -15.29 13.51 20.27
CA PHE A 419 -15.09 13.93 21.64
C PHE A 419 -16.38 14.36 22.33
N VAL A 420 -16.40 14.15 23.64
CA VAL A 420 -17.37 14.72 24.59
C VAL A 420 -16.55 15.47 25.63
N MET A 421 -16.74 16.78 25.69
CA MET A 421 -16.05 17.68 26.60
C MET A 421 -17.04 18.33 27.57
N THR A 422 -16.70 18.34 28.86
CA THR A 422 -17.45 19.05 29.90
C THR A 422 -16.55 20.14 30.48
N LEU A 423 -17.06 21.37 30.45
CA LEU A 423 -16.44 22.57 31.00
C LEU A 423 -17.21 22.98 32.25
N THR A 424 -16.58 23.01 33.40
CA THR A 424 -17.24 23.29 34.68
C THR A 424 -16.56 24.45 35.39
N LYS A 425 -17.35 25.42 35.87
CA LYS A 425 -16.78 26.47 36.73
C LYS A 425 -16.24 25.84 38.01
N SER A 426 -15.06 26.28 38.43
CA SER A 426 -14.49 25.95 39.75
C SER A 426 -15.36 26.45 40.91
N THR A 427 -16.17 27.49 40.67
CA THR A 427 -17.12 28.04 41.64
C THR A 427 -18.49 27.37 41.56
N SER A 428 -19.34 27.65 42.54
CA SER A 428 -20.74 27.22 42.52
C SER A 428 -21.67 28.06 41.64
N GLU A 429 -21.13 29.06 40.97
CA GLU A 429 -21.89 30.01 40.16
C GLU A 429 -22.26 29.40 38.81
N SER A 430 -23.41 29.81 38.28
CA SER A 430 -23.83 29.47 36.91
C SER A 430 -23.06 30.32 35.89
N PHE A 431 -22.96 29.81 34.67
CA PHE A 431 -22.64 30.57 33.48
C PHE A 431 -23.70 31.63 33.17
N TYR A 432 -23.25 32.82 32.79
CA TYR A 432 -24.10 33.94 32.39
C TYR A 432 -24.06 34.11 30.86
N SER A 433 -25.17 34.50 30.25
CA SER A 433 -25.29 34.64 28.79
C SER A 433 -24.33 35.68 28.17
N SER A 434 -23.85 36.63 28.97
CA SER A 434 -22.87 37.65 28.54
C SER A 434 -21.43 37.13 28.50
N GLU A 435 -21.18 35.91 28.98
CA GLU A 435 -19.85 35.34 29.01
C GLU A 435 -19.52 34.66 27.68
N GLN A 436 -18.22 34.54 27.42
CA GLN A 436 -17.67 33.90 26.24
C GLN A 436 -16.63 32.86 26.64
N ILE A 437 -16.64 31.74 25.94
CA ILE A 437 -15.60 30.72 26.04
C ILE A 437 -14.95 30.54 24.68
N LYS A 438 -13.62 30.46 24.72
CA LYS A 438 -12.77 30.14 23.59
C LYS A 438 -11.91 28.93 23.94
N LEU A 439 -12.05 27.87 23.16
CA LEU A 439 -11.24 26.66 23.26
C LEU A 439 -10.14 26.73 22.20
N LEU A 440 -8.90 26.53 22.62
CA LEU A 440 -7.76 26.38 21.74
C LEU A 440 -7.32 24.91 21.77
N LEU A 441 -7.47 24.22 20.64
CA LEU A 441 -7.03 22.85 20.43
C LEU A 441 -5.68 22.91 19.72
N THR A 442 -4.60 22.59 20.43
CA THR A 442 -3.23 22.63 19.91
C THR A 442 -2.77 21.24 19.50
N TYR A 443 -2.44 21.10 18.23
CA TYR A 443 -1.90 19.88 17.61
C TYR A 443 -0.41 20.05 17.30
N ALA A 444 0.23 18.92 16.95
CA ALA A 444 1.60 18.93 16.45
C ALA A 444 1.73 19.75 15.16
N SER A 445 0.71 19.77 14.30
CA SER A 445 0.72 20.50 13.03
C SER A 445 0.28 21.96 13.12
N THR A 446 -0.81 22.24 13.84
CA THR A 446 -1.48 23.54 13.86
C THR A 446 -2.29 23.71 15.14
N HIS A 447 -3.06 24.80 15.26
CA HIS A 447 -4.06 24.95 16.30
C HIS A 447 -5.42 25.30 15.69
N LYS A 448 -6.49 24.87 16.35
CA LYS A 448 -7.87 25.24 16.01
C LYS A 448 -8.52 25.94 17.17
N GLU A 449 -9.39 26.87 16.84
CA GLU A 449 -10.13 27.66 17.80
C GLU A 449 -11.63 27.37 17.67
N ILE A 450 -12.27 27.16 18.81
CA ILE A 450 -13.73 27.11 18.92
C ILE A 450 -14.14 28.24 19.85
N THR A 451 -14.90 29.19 19.33
CA THR A 451 -15.42 30.30 20.13
C THR A 451 -16.95 30.25 20.12
N PHE A 452 -17.55 30.29 21.30
CA PHE A 452 -19.00 30.35 21.44
C PHE A 452 -19.42 31.36 22.51
N ASN A 453 -20.49 32.10 22.21
CA ASN A 453 -21.13 33.01 23.15
C ASN A 453 -22.20 32.24 23.90
N LEU A 454 -22.27 32.44 25.22
CA LEU A 454 -23.22 31.68 26.04
C LEU A 454 -24.68 32.08 25.79
N SER A 455 -24.92 33.23 25.14
CA SER A 455 -26.22 33.65 24.61
C SER A 455 -26.80 32.70 23.56
N ASP A 456 -25.94 31.97 22.85
CA ASP A 456 -26.31 31.19 21.67
C ASP A 456 -26.58 29.72 22.03
N LEU A 457 -26.44 29.37 23.31
CA LEU A 457 -26.55 27.99 23.78
C LEU A 457 -27.99 27.58 24.04
N LYS A 458 -28.30 26.34 23.64
CA LYS A 458 -29.57 25.70 24.01
C LYS A 458 -29.50 25.29 25.49
N ILE A 459 -30.47 25.76 26.26
CA ILE A 459 -30.66 25.36 27.66
C ILE A 459 -31.52 24.10 27.66
N LEU A 460 -31.00 23.00 28.20
CA LEU A 460 -31.83 21.84 28.54
C LEU A 460 -32.46 22.09 29.92
N PRO A 461 -33.78 21.87 30.08
CA PRO A 461 -34.51 22.11 31.33
C PRO A 461 -34.06 21.22 32.49
#